data_AF-A0A7S1WBT2-F1
#
_entry.id   AF-A0A7S1WBT2-F1
#
_cell.length_a   1.000
_cell.length_b   1.000
_cell.length_c   1.000
_cell.angle_alpha   90.00
_cell.angle_beta   90.00
_cell.angle_gamma   90.00
#
_symmetry.space_group_name_H-M   'P 1'
#
loop_
_entity.id
_entity.type
_entity.pdbx_description
1 polymer ?
#
loop_
_entity_poly.entity_id
_entity_poly.type
_entity_poly.pdbx_seq_one_letter_code
_entity_poly.pdbx_strand_id
1 'polypeptide(L)'
;LKRAGVLPLASGPWLAQSPVDVIWRRMAVRSVQHALVARDAIVNGVFAFLHTGRSVYVLFCGLGLLILAGVMMVATFESREARAAPPGWEQFVAATGSNQWVSCSFLLSAGAIVLSINYLPRLEGEG
;
A
#
# COMPACT_ATOMS: atom_id res chain seq x y z
N LEU A 1 57.78 -53.83 -28.95
CA LEU A 1 57.81 -52.43 -28.45
C LEU A 1 56.37 -51.91 -28.52
N LYS A 2 55.50 -52.08 -27.50
CA LYS A 2 55.43 -51.48 -26.15
C LYS A 2 55.12 -49.96 -26.18
N ARG A 3 53.90 -49.61 -25.70
CA ARG A 3 53.34 -48.27 -25.32
C ARG A 3 52.87 -47.40 -26.49
N ALA A 4 51.75 -46.67 -26.46
CA ALA A 4 50.73 -46.34 -25.44
C ALA A 4 49.42 -46.05 -26.24
N GLY A 5 48.21 -46.40 -25.81
CA GLY A 5 47.64 -46.07 -24.52
C GLY A 5 47.11 -44.62 -24.49
N VAL A 6 46.34 -44.19 -25.49
CA VAL A 6 45.61 -42.91 -25.45
C VAL A 6 44.18 -43.20 -25.01
N LEU A 7 43.95 -43.09 -23.70
CA LEU A 7 42.62 -42.92 -23.13
C LEU A 7 42.12 -41.52 -23.53
N PRO A 8 40.96 -41.38 -24.18
CA PRO A 8 40.28 -40.10 -24.14
C PRO A 8 39.71 -39.94 -22.72
N LEU A 9 40.39 -39.14 -21.91
CA LEU A 9 39.81 -38.44 -20.76
C LEU A 9 38.73 -37.49 -21.30
N ALA A 10 37.56 -38.04 -21.62
CA ALA A 10 36.35 -37.28 -21.80
C ALA A 10 35.80 -36.92 -20.42
N SER A 11 36.46 -35.97 -19.75
CA SER A 11 35.88 -35.24 -18.63
C SER A 11 34.82 -34.27 -19.17
N GLY A 12 33.68 -34.80 -19.59
CA GLY A 12 32.48 -34.02 -19.85
C GLY A 12 31.56 -34.13 -18.64
N PRO A 13 31.01 -33.03 -18.10
CA PRO A 13 30.07 -33.08 -16.99
C PRO A 13 28.72 -33.58 -17.50
N TRP A 14 28.62 -34.88 -17.79
CA TRP A 14 27.35 -35.57 -17.98
C TRP A 14 26.77 -35.95 -16.62
N LEU A 15 26.63 -34.96 -15.73
CA LEU A 15 25.66 -35.06 -14.66
C LEU A 15 24.30 -34.95 -15.35
N ALA A 16 23.66 -36.09 -15.55
CA ALA A 16 22.25 -36.16 -15.87
C ALA A 16 21.53 -35.20 -14.92
N GLN A 17 21.07 -34.05 -15.44
CA GLN A 17 20.27 -33.11 -14.65
C GLN A 17 19.11 -33.92 -14.10
N SER A 18 19.03 -34.03 -12.78
CA SER A 18 17.97 -34.83 -12.19
C SER A 18 16.64 -34.20 -12.64
N PRO A 19 15.62 -35.00 -12.99
CA PRO A 19 14.32 -34.46 -13.39
C PRO A 19 13.75 -33.50 -12.31
N VAL A 20 14.17 -33.70 -11.06
CA VAL A 20 13.88 -32.85 -9.91
C VAL A 20 14.50 -31.45 -10.06
N ASP A 21 15.76 -31.32 -10.50
CA ASP A 21 16.42 -30.02 -10.73
C ASP A 21 15.74 -29.20 -11.83
N VAL A 22 15.25 -29.86 -12.88
CA VAL A 22 14.52 -29.23 -13.98
C VAL A 22 13.16 -28.71 -13.49
N ILE A 23 12.48 -29.47 -12.63
CA ILE A 23 11.21 -29.09 -12.03
C ILE A 23 11.39 -27.88 -11.09
N TRP A 24 12.39 -27.91 -10.21
CA TRP A 24 12.69 -26.79 -9.31
C TRP A 24 13.08 -25.52 -10.06
N ARG A 25 13.89 -25.63 -11.12
CA ARG A 25 14.21 -24.47 -11.99
C ARG A 25 12.98 -23.89 -12.65
N ARG A 26 12.07 -24.73 -13.17
CA ARG A 26 10.82 -24.24 -13.79
C ARG A 26 9.90 -23.55 -12.78
N MET A 27 9.81 -24.07 -11.56
CA MET A 27 9.04 -23.42 -10.49
C MET A 27 9.67 -22.08 -10.11
N ALA A 28 10.98 -22.03 -9.87
CA ALA A 28 11.69 -20.80 -9.51
C ALA A 28 11.55 -19.72 -10.59
N VAL A 29 11.68 -20.07 -11.88
CA VAL A 29 11.49 -19.13 -13.00
C VAL A 29 10.07 -18.58 -13.03
N ARG A 30 9.04 -19.42 -12.83
CA ARG A 30 7.65 -18.97 -12.75
C ARG A 30 7.42 -18.03 -11.58
N SER A 31 7.93 -18.35 -10.39
CA SER A 31 7.79 -17.49 -9.20
C SER A 31 8.43 -16.11 -9.42
N VAL A 32 9.64 -16.07 -9.99
CA VAL A 32 10.33 -14.82 -10.32
C VAL A 32 9.55 -14.03 -11.36
N GLN A 33 9.00 -14.70 -12.38
CA GLN A 33 8.22 -14.05 -13.43
C GLN A 33 6.91 -13.46 -12.89
N HIS A 34 6.22 -14.15 -11.97
CA HIS A 34 5.06 -13.60 -11.26
C HIS A 34 5.43 -12.38 -10.40
N ALA A 35 6.57 -12.42 -9.72
CA ALA A 35 7.05 -11.30 -8.92
C ALA A 35 7.41 -10.07 -9.78
N LEU A 36 8.01 -10.28 -10.95
CA LEU A 36 8.33 -9.20 -11.89
C LEU A 36 7.06 -8.58 -12.50
N VAL A 37 6.08 -9.40 -12.89
CA VAL A 37 4.78 -8.91 -13.39
C VAL A 37 4.04 -8.11 -12.31
N ALA A 38 4.05 -8.58 -11.06
CA ALA A 38 3.44 -7.86 -9.95
C ALA A 38 4.13 -6.51 -9.69
N ARG A 39 5.47 -6.49 -9.72
CA ARG A 39 6.25 -5.24 -9.61
C ARG A 39 5.89 -4.27 -10.72
N ASP A 40 5.86 -4.72 -11.97
CA ASP A 40 5.60 -3.85 -13.11
C ASP A 40 4.15 -3.34 -13.11
N ALA A 41 3.19 -4.16 -12.65
CA ALA A 41 1.81 -3.73 -12.44
C ALA A 41 1.69 -2.63 -11.36
N ILE A 42 2.42 -2.76 -10.25
CA ILE A 42 2.46 -1.73 -9.19
C ILE A 42 3.10 -0.44 -9.71
N VAL A 43 4.26 -0.54 -10.38
CA VAL A 43 4.98 0.62 -10.91
C VAL A 43 4.14 1.34 -11.96
N ASN A 44 3.54 0.62 -12.90
CA ASN A 44 2.65 1.20 -13.91
C ASN A 44 1.38 1.78 -13.29
N GLY A 45 0.80 1.14 -12.26
CA GLY A 45 -0.35 1.68 -11.53
C GLY A 45 -0.04 2.97 -10.78
N VAL A 46 1.15 3.09 -10.19
CA VAL A 46 1.62 4.32 -9.53
C VAL A 46 1.93 5.41 -10.56
N PHE A 47 2.58 5.08 -11.66
CA PHE A 47 2.88 6.04 -12.73
C PHE A 47 1.60 6.55 -13.41
N ALA A 48 0.66 5.65 -13.71
CA ALA A 48 -0.65 6.02 -14.24
C ALA A 48 -1.41 6.91 -13.25
N PHE A 49 -1.38 6.58 -11.96
CA PHE A 49 -1.99 7.42 -10.92
C PHE A 49 -1.41 8.83 -10.92
N LEU A 50 -0.08 8.97 -10.95
CA LEU A 50 0.61 10.25 -10.98
C LEU A 50 0.32 11.04 -12.27
N HIS A 51 0.26 10.37 -13.41
CA HIS A 51 0.04 11.00 -14.71
C HIS A 51 -1.41 11.44 -14.94
N THR A 52 -2.37 10.85 -14.21
CA THR A 52 -3.80 11.21 -14.35
C THR A 52 -4.14 12.54 -13.67
N GLY A 53 -3.29 13.07 -12.78
CA GLY A 53 -3.34 14.43 -12.19
C GLY A 53 -4.56 14.74 -11.30
N ARG A 54 -5.78 14.50 -11.80
CA ARG A 54 -7.06 14.63 -11.11
C ARG A 54 -7.19 13.69 -9.91
N SER A 55 -6.71 12.44 -10.01
CA SER A 55 -6.78 11.48 -8.91
C SER A 55 -5.81 11.85 -7.77
N VAL A 56 -4.63 12.39 -8.10
CA VAL A 56 -3.64 12.85 -7.11
C VAL A 56 -4.18 14.05 -6.32
N TYR A 57 -4.80 15.01 -7.00
CA TYR A 57 -5.42 16.17 -6.33
C TYR A 57 -6.54 15.74 -5.36
N VAL A 58 -7.42 14.82 -5.77
CA VAL A 58 -8.50 14.30 -4.92
C VAL A 58 -7.93 13.57 -3.71
N LEU A 59 -6.85 12.79 -3.88
CA LEU A 59 -6.15 12.12 -2.79
C LEU A 59 -5.61 13.13 -1.77
N PHE A 60 -4.89 14.16 -2.24
CA PHE A 60 -4.34 15.18 -1.34
C PHE A 60 -5.43 16.02 -0.67
N CYS A 61 -6.53 16.31 -1.36
CA CYS A 61 -7.68 16.99 -0.78
C CYS A 61 -8.30 16.15 0.35
N GLY A 62 -8.53 14.86 0.14
CA GLY A 62 -9.04 13.94 1.15
C GLY A 62 -8.12 13.82 2.36
N LEU A 63 -6.80 13.67 2.13
CA LEU A 63 -5.81 13.66 3.20
C LEU A 63 -5.76 14.99 3.97
N GLY A 64 -5.86 16.13 3.26
CA GLY A 64 -5.90 17.45 3.87
C GLY A 64 -7.11 17.63 4.79
N LEU A 65 -8.29 17.15 4.38
CA LEU A 65 -9.50 17.17 5.20
C LEU A 65 -9.35 16.31 6.46
N LEU A 66 -8.71 15.14 6.37
CA LEU A 66 -8.43 14.30 7.54
C LEU A 66 -7.45 14.96 8.51
N ILE A 67 -6.39 15.61 8.00
CA ILE A 67 -5.45 16.37 8.83
C ILE A 67 -6.18 17.49 9.55
N LEU A 68 -7.02 18.25 8.82
CA LEU A 68 -7.80 19.33 9.41
C LEU A 68 -8.79 18.83 10.46
N ALA A 69 -9.41 17.66 10.25
CA ALA A 69 -10.24 17.01 11.26
C ALA A 69 -9.43 16.67 12.52
N GLY A 70 -8.21 16.15 12.37
CA GLY A 70 -7.30 15.90 13.50
C GLY A 70 -6.95 17.19 14.28
N VAL A 71 -6.69 18.29 13.57
CA VAL A 71 -6.46 19.60 14.20
C VAL A 71 -7.70 20.09 14.96
N MET A 72 -8.89 19.91 14.37
CA MET A 72 -10.15 20.27 15.04
C MET A 72 -10.41 19.41 16.28
N MET A 73 -10.09 18.11 16.24
CA MET A 73 -10.18 17.22 17.39
C MET A 73 -9.34 17.72 18.57
N VAL A 74 -8.12 18.20 18.31
CA VAL A 74 -7.28 18.82 19.36
C VAL A 74 -7.94 20.09 19.89
N ALA A 75 -8.45 20.95 18.99
CA ALA A 75 -9.16 22.17 19.38
C ALA A 75 -10.44 21.89 20.20
N THR A 76 -11.08 20.74 20.01
CA THR A 76 -12.23 20.30 20.80
C THR A 76 -11.87 20.07 22.27
N PHE A 77 -10.74 19.44 22.57
CA PHE A 77 -10.28 19.26 23.96
C PHE A 77 -9.75 20.54 24.61
N GLU A 78 -9.37 21.52 23.78
CA GLU A 78 -8.97 22.85 24.22
C GLU A 78 -10.14 23.83 24.37
N SER A 79 -11.36 23.39 24.04
CA SER A 79 -12.57 24.21 24.17
C SER A 79 -12.84 24.59 25.64
N ARG A 80 -13.54 25.72 25.85
CA ARG A 80 -13.94 26.18 27.19
C ARG A 80 -14.76 25.12 27.94
N GLU A 81 -15.61 24.41 27.22
CA GLU A 81 -16.47 23.35 27.75
C GLU A 81 -15.64 22.16 28.24
N ALA A 82 -14.69 21.70 27.44
CA ALA A 82 -13.79 20.60 27.80
C ALA A 82 -12.87 20.96 28.97
N ARG A 83 -12.32 22.17 28.99
CA ARG A 83 -11.42 22.64 30.07
C ARG A 83 -12.14 22.88 31.40
N ALA A 84 -13.45 23.06 31.39
CA ALA A 84 -14.25 23.24 32.60
C ALA A 84 -14.55 21.91 33.31
N ALA A 85 -14.41 20.78 32.61
CA ALA A 85 -14.69 19.46 33.15
C ALA A 85 -13.43 18.79 33.73
N PRO A 86 -13.57 17.91 34.73
CA PRO A 86 -12.49 17.07 35.22
C PRO A 86 -11.86 16.21 34.11
N PRO A 87 -10.54 15.97 34.14
CA PRO A 87 -9.86 15.19 33.12
C PRO A 87 -10.36 13.74 33.10
N GLY A 88 -10.40 13.16 31.90
CA GLY A 88 -10.85 11.78 31.67
C GLY A 88 -12.17 11.71 30.90
N TRP A 89 -13.11 10.90 31.37
CA TRP A 89 -14.38 10.66 30.68
C TRP A 89 -15.27 11.91 30.61
N GLU A 90 -15.31 12.70 31.69
CA GLU A 90 -16.14 13.90 31.79
C GLU A 90 -15.67 14.99 30.81
N GLN A 91 -14.35 15.20 30.72
CA GLN A 91 -13.75 16.08 29.72
C GLN A 91 -14.06 15.63 28.29
N PHE A 92 -14.04 14.33 28.00
CA PHE A 92 -14.42 13.82 26.68
C PHE A 92 -15.88 14.14 26.35
N VAL A 93 -16.81 13.84 27.27
CA VAL A 93 -18.24 14.14 27.08
C VAL A 93 -18.46 15.64 26.88
N ALA A 94 -17.83 16.48 27.69
CA ALA A 94 -17.92 17.93 27.54
C ALA A 94 -17.35 18.41 26.20
N ALA A 95 -16.22 17.84 25.75
CA ALA A 95 -15.63 18.15 24.45
C ALA A 95 -16.57 17.79 23.30
N THR A 96 -17.32 16.67 23.40
CA THR A 96 -18.29 16.28 22.37
C THR A 96 -19.50 17.23 22.24
N GLY A 97 -19.76 18.06 23.25
CA GLY A 97 -20.79 19.10 23.19
C GLY A 97 -20.41 20.33 22.38
N SER A 98 -19.14 20.45 22.02
CA SER A 98 -18.60 21.66 21.39
C SER A 98 -18.86 21.74 19.88
N ASN A 99 -18.96 22.96 19.36
CA ASN A 99 -19.08 23.20 17.91
C ASN A 99 -17.87 22.67 17.12
N GLN A 100 -16.71 22.56 17.77
CA GLN A 100 -15.50 21.99 17.22
C GLN A 100 -15.65 20.48 16.98
N TRP A 101 -16.34 19.77 17.87
CA TRP A 101 -16.63 18.33 17.71
C TRP A 101 -17.46 18.05 16.46
N VAL A 102 -18.51 18.85 16.24
CA VAL A 102 -19.39 18.74 15.06
C VAL A 102 -18.60 19.00 13.79
N SER A 103 -17.79 20.07 13.79
CA SER A 103 -16.93 20.44 12.66
C SER A 103 -15.90 19.35 12.35
N CYS A 104 -15.27 18.79 13.40
CA CYS A 104 -14.35 17.66 13.29
C CYS A 104 -15.02 16.45 12.64
N SER A 105 -16.21 16.07 13.12
CA SER A 105 -16.97 14.93 12.61
C SER A 105 -17.33 15.10 11.13
N PHE A 106 -17.72 16.32 10.73
CA PHE A 106 -18.02 16.65 9.35
C PHE A 106 -16.79 16.55 8.45
N LEU A 107 -15.66 17.14 8.86
CA LEU A 107 -14.41 17.09 8.10
C LEU A 107 -13.87 15.67 7.97
N LEU A 108 -13.97 14.87 9.03
CA LEU A 108 -13.54 13.47 9.01
C LEU A 108 -14.38 12.64 8.02
N SER A 109 -15.71 12.81 8.05
CA SER A 109 -16.63 12.17 7.13
C SER A 109 -16.37 12.59 5.67
N ALA A 110 -16.26 13.90 5.42
CA ALA A 110 -15.95 14.44 4.10
C ALA A 110 -14.60 13.93 3.57
N GLY A 111 -13.56 13.93 4.40
CA GLY A 111 -12.24 13.39 4.05
C GLY A 111 -12.31 11.91 3.67
N ALA A 112 -13.01 11.09 4.47
CA ALA A 112 -13.20 9.67 4.17
C ALA A 112 -13.98 9.43 2.88
N ILE A 113 -15.02 10.21 2.61
CA ILE A 113 -15.80 10.13 1.36
C ILE A 113 -14.92 10.49 0.16
N VAL A 114 -14.17 11.59 0.23
CA VAL A 114 -13.27 12.03 -0.86
C VAL A 114 -12.21 10.98 -1.16
N LEU A 115 -11.64 10.34 -0.13
CA LEU A 115 -10.71 9.22 -0.30
C LEU A 115 -11.39 7.97 -0.90
N SER A 116 -12.63 7.69 -0.50
CA SER A 116 -13.40 6.56 -1.06
C SER A 116 -13.71 6.77 -2.55
N ILE A 117 -14.05 8.00 -2.93
CA ILE A 117 -14.21 8.41 -4.34
C ILE A 117 -12.90 8.26 -5.12
N ASN A 118 -11.74 8.43 -4.48
CA ASN A 118 -10.46 8.14 -5.12
C ASN A 118 -10.26 6.64 -5.41
N TYR A 119 -10.87 5.78 -4.61
CA TYR A 119 -10.77 4.32 -4.70
C TYR A 119 -11.80 3.71 -5.67
N LEU A 120 -12.99 4.30 -5.81
CA LEU A 120 -14.10 3.81 -6.63
C LEU A 120 -13.82 3.70 -8.15
N PRO A 121 -13.23 4.68 -8.86
CA PRO A 121 -12.95 4.56 -10.30
C PRO A 121 -11.85 3.54 -10.62
N ARG A 122 -11.20 2.95 -9.62
CA ARG A 122 -10.24 1.85 -9.81
C ARG A 122 -10.88 0.46 -9.83
N LEU A 123 -12.13 0.31 -9.38
CA LEU A 123 -12.84 -0.97 -9.40
C LEU A 123 -13.61 -1.21 -10.71
N GLU A 124 -13.93 -0.17 -11.47
CA GLU A 124 -14.64 -0.27 -12.75
C GLU A 124 -13.71 -0.49 -13.95
N GLY A 125 -12.39 -0.41 -13.76
CA GLY A 125 -11.37 -0.56 -14.80
C GLY A 125 -10.64 -1.91 -14.86
N GLU A 126 -11.00 -2.87 -14.00
CA GLU A 126 -10.47 -4.25 -14.03
C GLU A 126 -11.40 -5.24 -14.77
N GLY A 127 -12.11 -4.76 -15.80
CA GLY A 127 -12.97 -5.55 -16.69
C GLY A 127 -12.40 -5.70 -18.09
#